data_AF-A0A9R1Q2A0-F1
#
_entry.id   AF-A0A9R1Q2A0-F1
#
_cell.length_a   1.000
_cell.length_b   1.000
_cell.length_c   1.000
_cell.angle_alpha   90.00
_cell.angle_beta   90.00
_cell.angle_gamma   90.00
#
_symmetry.space_group_name_H-M   'P 1'
#
loop_
_entity.id
_entity.type
_entity.pdbx_description
1 polymer ?
#
loop_
_entity_poly.entity_id
_entity_poly.type
_entity_poly.pdbx_seq_one_letter_code
_entity_poly.pdbx_strand_id
1 'polypeptide(L)'
;MLVYEFMHNNSLDTFIFGDEEKRKLLRWKTRFEIIAGIARGLLYLHEDSRLRIIHRDMKESNVLLDRNMIPKISDFGIARMFGGDQTTAYTLKVIGTYGYMSPEYAMDGVFSMKSDIYSFGVMVLEIVTGKKNRGFYDDELDLNLLGYAWTLWKEGRSVELLDEAMVGSSCDHSQVRRCIQVALLCVDMHPRNRPLMSSIVMMLATENATLPEPNEPGGNIGRSTSDGELSQTQSMHVVEGWWRLEIRGGGVGRNSD
;
A
#
# COMPACT_ATOMS: atom_id res chain seq x y z
N MET A 1 25.79 11.33 11.41
CA MET A 1 25.83 9.85 11.48
C MET A 1 24.82 9.41 12.51
N LEU A 2 23.94 8.48 12.15
CA LEU A 2 22.95 7.87 13.06
C LEU A 2 23.39 6.43 13.34
N VAL A 3 23.18 5.94 14.57
CA VAL A 3 23.57 4.60 15.01
C VAL A 3 22.32 3.86 15.46
N TYR A 4 22.10 2.68 14.91
CA TYR A 4 20.93 1.84 15.19
C TYR A 4 21.36 0.45 15.65
N GLU A 5 20.44 -0.28 16.28
CA GLU A 5 20.62 -1.72 16.43
C GLU A 5 20.68 -2.40 15.05
N PHE A 6 21.43 -3.50 14.97
CA PHE A 6 21.58 -4.24 13.72
C PHE A 6 20.38 -5.17 13.47
N MET A 7 19.77 -5.06 12.29
CA MET A 7 18.62 -5.88 11.87
C MET A 7 19.10 -7.08 11.06
N HIS A 8 19.08 -8.27 11.67
CA HIS A 8 19.70 -9.49 11.11
C HIS A 8 19.10 -9.96 9.80
N ASN A 9 17.83 -9.67 9.57
CA ASN A 9 17.11 -10.10 8.39
C ASN A 9 16.92 -8.93 7.39
N ASN A 10 17.71 -7.85 7.48
CA ASN A 10 17.64 -6.72 6.53
C ASN A 10 16.19 -6.21 6.31
N SER A 11 15.87 -5.75 5.11
CA SER A 11 14.57 -5.20 4.72
C SER A 11 13.62 -6.25 4.13
N LEU A 12 12.32 -5.97 4.24
CA LEU A 12 11.25 -6.88 3.86
C LEU A 12 11.18 -7.16 2.35
N ASP A 13 11.54 -6.21 1.47
CA ASP A 13 11.66 -6.44 0.00
C ASP A 13 12.53 -7.65 -0.31
N THR A 14 13.61 -7.86 0.45
CA THR A 14 14.57 -8.93 0.19
C THR A 14 13.95 -10.32 0.31
N PHE A 15 12.85 -10.45 1.05
CA PHE A 15 12.12 -11.70 1.21
C PHE A 15 10.92 -11.80 0.27
N ILE A 16 10.19 -10.71 0.04
CA ILE A 16 9.00 -10.72 -0.82
C ILE A 16 9.40 -10.86 -2.30
N PHE A 17 10.43 -10.12 -2.73
CA PHE A 17 10.90 -10.06 -4.12
C PHE A 17 12.24 -10.78 -4.33
N GLY A 18 12.69 -11.53 -3.32
CA GLY A 18 13.91 -12.33 -3.39
C GLY A 18 13.76 -13.57 -4.26
N ASP A 19 14.79 -14.41 -4.23
CA ASP A 19 14.73 -15.75 -4.81
C ASP A 19 13.64 -16.62 -4.15
N GLU A 20 13.36 -17.75 -4.77
CA GLU A 20 12.32 -18.68 -4.34
C GLU A 20 12.54 -19.18 -2.89
N GLU A 21 13.79 -19.37 -2.48
CA GLU A 21 14.13 -19.82 -1.14
C GLU A 21 13.80 -18.75 -0.09
N LYS A 22 14.17 -17.49 -0.34
CA LYS A 22 13.79 -16.37 0.53
C LYS A 22 12.28 -16.17 0.60
N ARG A 23 11.58 -16.29 -0.53
CA ARG A 23 10.11 -16.17 -0.59
C ARG A 23 9.42 -17.28 0.22
N LYS A 24 9.94 -18.51 0.17
CA LYS A 24 9.45 -19.66 0.96
C LYS A 24 9.68 -19.54 2.46
N LEU A 25 10.71 -18.78 2.90
CA LEU A 25 10.92 -18.50 4.33
C LEU A 25 9.77 -17.66 4.92
N LEU A 26 9.17 -16.77 4.12
CA LEU A 26 7.98 -16.01 4.49
C LEU A 26 6.70 -16.81 4.25
N ARG A 27 6.50 -17.87 5.05
CA ARG A 27 5.20 -18.57 5.11
C ARG A 27 4.07 -17.60 5.48
N TRP A 28 2.84 -17.95 5.12
CA TRP A 28 1.66 -17.11 5.36
C TRP A 28 1.58 -16.57 6.80
N LYS A 29 1.78 -17.43 7.79
CA LYS A 29 1.77 -17.02 9.22
C LYS A 29 2.73 -15.85 9.49
N THR A 30 3.96 -15.94 9.00
CA THR A 30 4.97 -14.89 9.16
C THR A 30 4.58 -13.62 8.42
N ARG A 31 4.03 -13.73 7.19
CA ARG A 31 3.53 -12.57 6.43
C ARG A 31 2.42 -11.84 7.18
N PHE A 32 1.47 -12.59 7.75
CA PHE A 32 0.39 -12.03 8.55
C PHE A 32 0.92 -11.33 9.82
N GLU A 33 1.86 -11.96 10.54
CA GLU A 33 2.50 -11.36 11.72
C GLU A 33 3.27 -10.08 11.36
N ILE A 34 3.92 -10.04 10.20
CA ILE A 34 4.58 -8.84 9.67
C ILE A 34 3.57 -7.75 9.35
N ILE A 35 2.48 -8.04 8.63
CA ILE A 35 1.41 -7.08 8.33
C ILE A 35 0.85 -6.48 9.64
N ALA A 36 0.53 -7.33 10.61
CA ALA A 36 0.02 -6.90 11.91
C ALA A 36 1.06 -6.11 12.73
N GLY A 37 2.34 -6.45 12.63
CA GLY A 37 3.44 -5.72 13.25
C GLY A 37 3.63 -4.31 12.65
N ILE A 38 3.62 -4.20 11.32
CA ILE A 38 3.68 -2.92 10.61
C ILE A 38 2.47 -2.05 10.99
N ALA A 39 1.26 -2.62 11.00
CA ALA A 39 0.06 -1.90 11.37
C ALA A 39 0.15 -1.32 12.79
N ARG A 40 0.68 -2.08 13.75
CA ARG A 40 0.93 -1.59 15.13
C ARG A 40 2.00 -0.49 15.16
N GLY A 41 3.07 -0.63 14.37
CA GLY A 41 4.10 0.40 14.25
C GLY A 41 3.54 1.72 13.72
N LEU A 42 2.72 1.66 12.67
CA LEU A 42 2.05 2.84 12.11
C LEU A 42 1.00 3.43 13.06
N LEU A 43 0.22 2.59 13.74
CA LEU A 43 -0.70 3.03 14.80
C LEU A 43 0.04 3.87 15.86
N TYR A 44 1.20 3.39 16.31
CA TYR A 44 2.01 4.13 17.27
C TYR A 44 2.44 5.50 16.73
N LEU A 45 2.93 5.56 15.49
CA LEU A 45 3.35 6.82 14.88
C LEU A 45 2.19 7.82 14.73
N HIS A 46 0.99 7.34 14.41
CA HIS A 46 -0.16 8.19 14.08
C HIS A 46 -0.99 8.62 15.29
N GLU A 47 -1.21 7.70 16.23
CA GLU A 47 -2.25 7.83 17.26
C GLU A 47 -1.71 7.71 18.69
N ASP A 48 -0.74 6.81 18.98
CA ASP A 48 -0.29 6.57 20.37
C ASP A 48 0.95 7.38 20.79
N SER A 49 1.73 7.88 19.82
CA SER A 49 2.92 8.66 20.13
C SER A 49 2.57 10.08 20.59
N ARG A 50 3.46 10.70 21.38
CA ARG A 50 3.26 12.06 21.93
C ARG A 50 3.01 13.10 20.83
N LEU A 51 3.64 12.93 19.68
CA LEU A 51 3.51 13.79 18.51
C LEU A 51 3.16 12.90 17.33
N ARG A 52 2.11 13.26 16.59
CA ARG A 52 1.70 12.52 15.39
C ARG A 52 2.80 12.61 14.33
N ILE A 53 3.32 11.48 13.88
CA ILE A 53 4.39 11.39 12.88
C ILE A 53 3.80 10.82 11.58
N ILE A 54 3.90 11.58 10.49
CA ILE A 54 3.57 11.11 9.13
C ILE A 54 4.87 10.71 8.44
N HIS A 55 5.00 9.43 8.07
CA HIS A 55 6.22 8.85 7.53
C HIS A 55 6.52 9.30 6.09
N ARG A 56 5.50 9.29 5.23
CA ARG A 56 5.52 9.71 3.81
C ARG A 56 6.35 8.85 2.85
N ASP A 57 6.99 7.78 3.33
CA ASP A 57 7.75 6.83 2.50
C ASP A 57 7.55 5.39 3.00
N MET A 58 6.32 5.02 3.33
CA MET A 58 6.01 3.64 3.71
C MET A 58 6.13 2.73 2.48
N LYS A 59 7.05 1.77 2.57
CA LYS A 59 7.31 0.72 1.60
C LYS A 59 8.06 -0.41 2.29
N GLU A 60 8.09 -1.56 1.66
CA GLU A 60 8.71 -2.78 2.14
C GLU A 60 10.24 -2.65 2.35
N SER A 61 10.93 -1.88 1.52
CA SER A 61 12.37 -1.61 1.71
C SER A 61 12.68 -0.74 2.94
N ASN A 62 11.68 -0.03 3.47
CA ASN A 62 11.77 0.76 4.71
C ASN A 62 11.26 -0.01 5.94
N VAL A 63 10.87 -1.28 5.79
CA VAL A 63 10.53 -2.17 6.92
C VAL A 63 11.67 -3.15 7.12
N LEU A 64 12.37 -3.02 8.24
CA LEU A 64 13.46 -3.91 8.62
C LEU A 64 12.97 -5.06 9.49
N LEU A 65 13.65 -6.20 9.44
CA LEU A 65 13.30 -7.41 10.17
C LEU A 65 14.41 -7.78 11.15
N ASP A 66 14.05 -7.97 12.42
CA ASP A 66 14.99 -8.48 13.43
C ASP A 66 15.20 -10.00 13.29
N ARG A 67 16.01 -10.61 14.19
CA ARG A 67 16.29 -12.07 14.20
C ARG A 67 15.05 -12.95 14.20
N ASN A 68 13.95 -12.46 14.77
CA ASN A 68 12.70 -13.19 14.97
C ASN A 68 11.65 -12.83 13.90
N MET A 69 12.05 -12.17 12.81
CA MET A 69 11.15 -11.68 11.76
C MET A 69 10.14 -10.62 12.24
N ILE A 70 10.44 -9.93 13.35
CA ILE A 70 9.60 -8.85 13.86
C ILE A 70 9.89 -7.59 13.04
N PRO A 71 8.86 -6.96 12.43
CA PRO A 71 9.04 -5.78 11.61
C PRO A 71 9.29 -4.53 12.44
N LYS A 72 10.19 -3.67 11.94
CA LYS A 72 10.48 -2.34 12.47
C LYS A 72 10.49 -1.33 11.33
N ILE A 73 9.67 -0.29 11.47
CA ILE A 73 9.60 0.82 10.51
C ILE A 73 10.89 1.64 10.64
N SER A 74 11.49 1.98 9.49
CA SER A 74 12.76 2.69 9.39
C SER A 74 12.70 3.79 8.32
N ASP A 75 13.77 4.58 8.22
CA ASP A 75 13.91 5.70 7.27
C ASP A 75 12.86 6.82 7.44
N PHE A 76 12.97 7.54 8.56
CA PHE A 76 12.19 8.74 8.84
C PHE A 76 12.76 10.00 8.16
N GLY A 77 13.62 9.87 7.14
CA GLY A 77 14.35 10.99 6.54
C GLY A 77 13.47 12.09 5.94
N ILE A 78 12.23 11.74 5.55
CA ILE A 78 11.24 12.68 5.01
C ILE A 78 9.98 12.83 5.87
N ALA A 79 9.98 12.20 7.06
CA ALA A 79 8.86 12.19 7.97
C ALA A 79 8.56 13.60 8.52
N ARG A 80 7.32 13.80 8.97
CA ARG A 80 6.83 15.08 9.47
C ARG A 80 6.06 14.90 10.76
N MET A 81 6.31 15.79 11.71
CA MET A 81 5.60 15.81 12.99
C MET A 81 4.47 16.82 12.93
N PHE A 82 3.28 16.42 13.32
CA PHE A 82 2.13 17.28 13.53
C PHE A 82 1.99 17.56 15.03
N GLY A 83 1.75 18.82 15.36
CA GLY A 83 1.47 19.28 16.71
C GLY A 83 0.02 19.74 16.86
N GLY A 84 -0.48 19.78 18.09
CA GLY A 84 -1.83 20.26 18.39
C GLY A 84 -2.91 19.45 17.67
N ASP A 85 -3.86 20.16 17.05
CA ASP A 85 -4.99 19.62 16.30
C ASP A 85 -4.70 19.43 14.80
N GLN A 86 -3.44 19.63 14.36
CA GLN A 86 -3.09 19.49 12.95
C GLN A 86 -3.31 18.05 12.45
N THR A 87 -4.20 17.89 11.47
CA THR A 87 -4.54 16.59 10.86
C THR A 87 -4.00 16.43 9.44
N THR A 88 -3.68 17.53 8.76
CA THR A 88 -3.22 17.58 7.36
C THR A 88 -2.20 18.68 7.16
N ALA A 89 -1.31 18.52 6.18
CA ALA A 89 -0.38 19.55 5.71
C ALA A 89 -0.17 19.45 4.20
N TYR A 90 0.45 20.48 3.61
CA TYR A 90 0.78 20.53 2.18
C TYR A 90 2.26 20.81 1.96
N THR A 91 2.78 20.45 0.79
CA THR A 91 4.15 20.79 0.38
C THR A 91 4.26 21.01 -1.12
N LEU A 92 5.12 21.93 -1.54
CA LEU A 92 5.48 22.10 -2.94
C LEU A 92 6.51 21.06 -3.42
N LYS A 93 7.21 20.39 -2.49
CA LYS A 93 8.24 19.41 -2.81
C LYS A 93 7.72 18.01 -2.51
N VAL A 94 7.06 17.41 -3.48
CA VAL A 94 6.62 16.01 -3.45
C VAL A 94 7.85 15.10 -3.52
N ILE A 95 8.08 14.36 -2.43
CA ILE A 95 9.19 13.40 -2.27
C ILE A 95 8.67 12.12 -1.63
N GLY A 96 9.21 10.97 -2.02
CA GLY A 96 8.75 9.66 -1.59
C GLY A 96 8.87 8.68 -2.75
N THR A 97 8.39 7.46 -2.53
CA THR A 97 8.53 6.39 -3.53
C THR A 97 7.29 6.29 -4.41
N TYR A 98 7.50 6.47 -5.72
CA TYR A 98 6.44 6.28 -6.73
C TYR A 98 5.84 4.87 -6.64
N GLY A 99 4.52 4.77 -6.82
CA GLY A 99 3.75 3.54 -6.61
C GLY A 99 3.19 3.39 -5.18
N TYR A 100 3.76 4.06 -4.18
CA TYR A 100 3.25 4.03 -2.79
C TYR A 100 2.58 5.34 -2.39
N MET A 101 2.86 6.43 -3.09
CA MET A 101 2.29 7.75 -2.79
C MET A 101 0.78 7.75 -3.05
N SER A 102 0.04 8.29 -2.08
CA SER A 102 -1.39 8.50 -2.24
C SER A 102 -1.68 9.54 -3.35
N PRO A 103 -2.82 9.45 -4.04
CA PRO A 103 -3.16 10.35 -5.15
C PRO A 103 -3.09 11.83 -4.77
N GLU A 104 -3.67 12.21 -3.64
CA GLU A 104 -3.69 13.59 -3.16
C GLU A 104 -2.31 14.13 -2.77
N TYR A 105 -1.39 13.23 -2.39
CA TYR A 105 -0.02 13.62 -2.08
C TYR A 105 0.81 13.78 -3.35
N ALA A 106 0.64 12.86 -4.31
CA ALA A 106 1.34 12.91 -5.58
C ALA A 106 0.92 14.11 -6.44
N MET A 107 -0.36 14.48 -6.42
CA MET A 107 -0.93 15.54 -7.26
C MET A 107 -0.82 16.92 -6.60
N ASP A 108 -1.26 17.03 -5.35
CA ASP A 108 -1.44 18.32 -4.68
C ASP A 108 -0.43 18.56 -3.55
N GLY A 109 0.46 17.59 -3.29
CA GLY A 109 1.41 17.65 -2.19
C GLY A 109 0.75 17.59 -0.82
N VAL A 110 -0.52 17.17 -0.74
CA VAL A 110 -1.30 17.07 0.50
C VAL A 110 -0.96 15.77 1.20
N PHE A 111 -0.50 15.83 2.45
CA PHE A 111 -0.16 14.65 3.23
C PHE A 111 -0.80 14.67 4.63
N SER A 112 -1.14 13.49 5.10
CA SER A 112 -1.72 13.22 6.42
C SER A 112 -1.46 11.76 6.81
N MET A 113 -2.00 11.33 7.96
CA MET A 113 -2.03 9.90 8.33
C MET A 113 -2.64 9.04 7.21
N LYS A 114 -3.62 9.58 6.49
CA LYS A 114 -4.31 8.87 5.40
C LYS A 114 -3.40 8.60 4.20
N SER A 115 -2.34 9.38 4.02
CA SER A 115 -1.35 9.16 2.96
C SER A 115 -0.47 7.95 3.28
N ASP A 116 -0.03 7.80 4.53
CA ASP A 116 0.69 6.60 5.00
C ASP A 116 -0.20 5.35 4.97
N ILE A 117 -1.50 5.49 5.29
CA ILE A 117 -2.47 4.39 5.21
C ILE A 117 -2.60 3.88 3.78
N TYR A 118 -2.63 4.76 2.78
CA TYR A 118 -2.63 4.35 1.38
C TYR A 118 -1.39 3.52 1.05
N SER A 119 -0.20 4.03 1.40
CA SER A 119 1.07 3.33 1.19
C SER A 119 1.11 1.97 1.91
N PHE A 120 0.54 1.87 3.12
CA PHE A 120 0.36 0.62 3.84
C PHE A 120 -0.52 -0.36 3.05
N GLY A 121 -1.64 0.09 2.49
CA GLY A 121 -2.51 -0.75 1.65
C GLY A 121 -1.79 -1.33 0.44
N VAL A 122 -1.01 -0.51 -0.28
CA VAL A 122 -0.16 -0.97 -1.39
C VAL A 122 0.80 -2.06 -0.92
N MET A 123 1.53 -1.81 0.18
CA MET A 123 2.50 -2.75 0.74
C MET A 123 1.85 -4.07 1.19
N VAL A 124 0.64 -4.04 1.76
CA VAL A 124 -0.10 -5.27 2.11
C VAL A 124 -0.41 -6.10 0.88
N LEU A 125 -0.82 -5.49 -0.24
CA LEU A 125 -1.03 -6.22 -1.50
C LEU A 125 0.27 -6.85 -2.01
N GLU A 126 1.39 -6.14 -1.94
CA GLU A 126 2.69 -6.71 -2.32
C GLU A 126 3.09 -7.89 -1.41
N ILE A 127 2.87 -7.78 -0.09
CA ILE A 127 3.13 -8.86 0.86
C ILE A 127 2.26 -10.09 0.55
N VAL A 128 0.98 -9.91 0.24
CA VAL A 128 0.07 -11.02 -0.06
C VAL A 128 0.42 -11.68 -1.40
N THR A 129 0.71 -10.87 -2.41
CA THR A 129 0.87 -11.34 -3.80
C THR A 129 2.30 -11.78 -4.15
N GLY A 130 3.30 -11.29 -3.43
CA GLY A 130 4.70 -11.42 -3.87
C GLY A 130 5.00 -10.64 -5.15
N LYS A 131 4.08 -9.78 -5.62
CA LYS A 131 4.21 -9.01 -6.86
C LYS A 131 4.49 -7.56 -6.52
N LYS A 132 5.48 -6.97 -7.20
CA LYS A 132 5.85 -5.57 -7.00
C LYS A 132 4.83 -4.67 -7.69
N ASN A 133 4.21 -3.75 -6.96
CA ASN A 133 3.23 -2.83 -7.49
C ASN A 133 3.81 -2.00 -8.64
N ARG A 134 5.05 -1.53 -8.48
CA ARG A 134 5.72 -0.79 -9.54
C ARG A 134 6.11 -1.73 -10.68
N GLY A 135 5.56 -1.45 -11.87
CA GLY A 135 5.81 -2.22 -13.08
C GLY A 135 4.97 -3.47 -13.22
N PHE A 136 4.11 -3.80 -12.25
CA PHE A 136 3.09 -4.81 -12.45
C PHE A 136 2.02 -4.29 -13.39
N TYR A 137 1.70 -5.11 -14.38
CA TYR A 137 0.63 -4.88 -15.32
C TYR A 137 0.05 -6.22 -15.73
N ASP A 138 -1.28 -6.32 -15.69
CA ASP A 138 -2.00 -7.45 -16.24
C ASP A 138 -2.40 -7.12 -17.69
N ASP A 139 -1.73 -7.78 -18.64
CA ASP A 139 -1.92 -7.53 -20.08
C ASP A 139 -3.32 -7.92 -20.57
N GLU A 140 -3.94 -8.93 -19.95
CA GLU A 140 -5.27 -9.40 -20.34
C GLU A 140 -6.36 -8.44 -19.91
N LEU A 141 -6.21 -7.84 -18.73
CA LEU A 141 -7.21 -6.96 -18.12
C LEU A 141 -6.92 -5.46 -18.30
N ASP A 142 -5.74 -5.07 -18.79
CA ASP A 142 -5.29 -3.66 -18.89
C ASP A 142 -5.17 -2.97 -17.51
N LEU A 143 -4.80 -3.70 -16.46
CA LEU A 143 -4.86 -3.22 -15.06
C LEU A 143 -3.51 -3.21 -14.33
N ASN A 144 -3.31 -2.19 -13.49
CA ASN A 144 -2.26 -2.19 -12.47
C ASN A 144 -2.63 -3.11 -11.29
N LEU A 145 -1.73 -3.28 -10.32
CA LEU A 145 -1.93 -4.24 -9.22
C LEU A 145 -3.17 -3.93 -8.38
N LEU A 146 -3.48 -2.64 -8.17
CA LEU A 146 -4.64 -2.23 -7.38
C LEU A 146 -5.95 -2.56 -8.10
N GLY A 147 -6.02 -2.25 -9.40
CA GLY A 147 -7.17 -2.59 -10.23
C GLY A 147 -7.36 -4.11 -10.34
N TYR A 148 -6.28 -4.84 -10.57
CA TYR A 148 -6.28 -6.30 -10.62
C TYR A 148 -6.80 -6.92 -9.30
N ALA A 149 -6.29 -6.44 -8.17
CA ALA A 149 -6.71 -6.91 -6.85
C ALA A 149 -8.18 -6.63 -6.57
N TRP A 150 -8.68 -5.45 -6.97
CA TRP A 150 -10.10 -5.10 -6.82
C TRP A 150 -11.00 -5.96 -7.72
N THR A 151 -10.61 -6.22 -8.97
CA THR A 151 -11.37 -7.10 -9.89
C THR A 151 -11.54 -8.49 -9.28
N LEU A 152 -10.45 -9.11 -8.82
CA LEU A 152 -10.53 -10.42 -8.17
C LEU A 152 -11.32 -10.38 -6.86
N TRP A 153 -11.25 -9.29 -6.09
CA TRP A 153 -12.08 -9.10 -4.90
C TRP A 153 -13.57 -9.12 -5.24
N LYS A 154 -13.99 -8.29 -6.21
CA LYS A 154 -15.37 -8.15 -6.64
C LYS A 154 -15.97 -9.45 -7.18
N GLU A 155 -15.14 -10.27 -7.84
CA GLU A 155 -15.52 -11.58 -8.36
C GLU A 155 -15.52 -12.70 -7.30
N GLY A 156 -15.17 -12.40 -6.05
CA GLY A 156 -15.06 -13.40 -4.97
C GLY A 156 -13.83 -14.30 -5.08
N ARG A 157 -12.89 -13.95 -5.96
CA ARG A 157 -11.67 -14.68 -6.35
C ARG A 157 -10.42 -14.14 -5.67
N SER A 158 -10.55 -13.30 -4.65
CA SER A 158 -9.42 -12.63 -3.98
C SER A 158 -8.31 -13.57 -3.49
N VAL A 159 -8.62 -14.84 -3.18
CA VAL A 159 -7.60 -15.82 -2.77
C VAL A 159 -6.59 -16.13 -3.89
N GLU A 160 -6.95 -15.93 -5.16
CA GLU A 160 -6.04 -16.08 -6.31
C GLU A 160 -4.91 -15.04 -6.31
N LEU A 161 -5.04 -13.96 -5.53
CA LEU A 161 -3.96 -13.00 -5.31
C LEU A 161 -2.82 -13.59 -4.46
N LEU A 162 -3.02 -14.70 -3.77
CA LEU A 162 -1.99 -15.26 -2.90
C LEU A 162 -0.77 -15.69 -3.71
N ASP A 163 0.41 -15.28 -3.24
CA ASP A 163 1.71 -15.66 -3.81
C ASP A 163 1.81 -17.17 -4.09
N GLU A 164 2.16 -17.54 -5.32
CA GLU A 164 2.35 -18.92 -5.77
C GLU A 164 3.34 -19.70 -4.90
N ALA A 165 4.34 -19.03 -4.32
CA ALA A 165 5.30 -19.64 -3.39
C ALA A 165 4.62 -20.20 -2.12
N MET A 166 3.37 -19.81 -1.84
CA MET A 166 2.58 -20.27 -0.71
C MET A 166 1.62 -21.42 -1.05
N VAL A 167 1.51 -21.81 -2.33
CA VAL A 167 0.65 -22.91 -2.79
C VAL A 167 1.12 -24.23 -2.16
N GLY A 168 0.19 -24.97 -1.54
CA GLY A 168 0.48 -26.23 -0.84
C GLY A 168 0.90 -26.08 0.63
N SER A 169 1.02 -24.85 1.14
CA SER A 169 1.19 -24.61 2.58
C SER A 169 -0.17 -24.51 3.30
N SER A 170 -0.21 -24.81 4.61
CA SER A 170 -1.40 -24.55 5.43
C SER A 170 -1.62 -23.03 5.53
N CYS A 171 -2.48 -22.49 4.68
CA CYS A 171 -2.80 -21.07 4.61
C CYS A 171 -4.23 -20.83 5.11
N ASP A 172 -4.39 -19.83 5.97
CA ASP A 172 -5.72 -19.41 6.42
C ASP A 172 -6.31 -18.44 5.39
N HIS A 173 -7.13 -18.98 4.48
CA HIS A 173 -7.78 -18.19 3.44
C HIS A 173 -8.70 -17.09 4.00
N SER A 174 -9.21 -17.23 5.22
CA SER A 174 -10.01 -16.18 5.86
C SER A 174 -9.14 -14.98 6.22
N GLN A 175 -7.94 -15.23 6.75
CA GLN A 175 -6.94 -14.18 7.02
C GLN A 175 -6.44 -13.54 5.72
N VAL A 176 -6.20 -14.33 4.67
CA VAL A 176 -5.78 -13.80 3.35
C VAL A 176 -6.84 -12.84 2.81
N ARG A 177 -8.10 -13.29 2.75
CA ARG A 177 -9.22 -12.46 2.29
C ARG A 177 -9.34 -11.18 3.12
N ARG A 178 -9.18 -11.27 4.44
CA ARG A 178 -9.23 -10.12 5.35
C ARG A 178 -8.11 -9.11 5.07
N CYS A 179 -6.87 -9.59 4.88
CA CYS A 179 -5.75 -8.71 4.54
C CYS A 179 -5.99 -7.96 3.23
N ILE A 180 -6.52 -8.66 2.21
CA ILE A 180 -6.86 -8.05 0.92
C ILE A 180 -7.98 -7.02 1.08
N GLN A 181 -9.04 -7.33 1.83
CA GLN A 181 -10.13 -6.39 2.09
C GLN A 181 -9.63 -5.13 2.78
N VAL A 182 -8.84 -5.28 3.85
CA VAL A 182 -8.23 -4.16 4.57
C VAL A 182 -7.33 -3.34 3.64
N ALA A 183 -6.51 -3.99 2.81
CA ALA A 183 -5.65 -3.31 1.85
C ALA A 183 -6.45 -2.49 0.84
N LEU A 184 -7.55 -3.04 0.31
CA LEU A 184 -8.44 -2.34 -0.61
C LEU A 184 -9.15 -1.14 0.04
N LEU A 185 -9.55 -1.26 1.31
CA LEU A 185 -10.06 -0.10 2.09
C LEU A 185 -8.99 0.97 2.29
N CYS A 186 -7.73 0.58 2.45
CA CYS A 186 -6.61 1.50 2.63
C CYS A 186 -6.27 2.27 1.33
N VAL A 187 -6.41 1.66 0.16
CA VAL A 187 -6.09 2.29 -1.13
C VAL A 187 -7.26 3.05 -1.78
N ASP A 188 -8.31 3.35 -1.01
CA ASP A 188 -9.42 4.17 -1.49
C ASP A 188 -8.91 5.54 -2.01
N MET A 189 -9.47 5.99 -3.14
CA MET A 189 -9.13 7.26 -3.77
C MET A 189 -9.38 8.45 -2.85
N HIS A 190 -10.43 8.39 -2.02
CA HIS A 190 -10.78 9.46 -1.10
C HIS A 190 -10.15 9.22 0.28
N PRO A 191 -9.26 10.10 0.76
CA PRO A 191 -8.59 9.92 2.05
C PRO A 191 -9.55 9.76 3.24
N ARG A 192 -10.74 10.37 3.16
CA ARG A 192 -11.79 10.26 4.19
C ARG A 192 -12.35 8.86 4.35
N ASN A 193 -12.37 8.06 3.28
CA ASN A 193 -12.90 6.69 3.29
C ASN A 193 -11.91 5.68 3.85
N ARG A 194 -10.61 5.99 3.78
CA ARG A 194 -9.56 5.13 4.34
C ARG A 194 -9.72 5.00 5.86
N PRO A 195 -9.66 3.79 6.45
CA PRO A 195 -9.80 3.59 7.89
C PRO A 195 -8.63 4.20 8.67
N LEU A 196 -8.81 4.44 9.97
CA LEU A 196 -7.70 4.79 10.87
C LEU A 196 -6.84 3.55 11.17
N MET A 197 -5.60 3.75 11.62
CA MET A 197 -4.72 2.63 11.95
C MET A 197 -5.26 1.81 13.13
N SER A 198 -5.92 2.44 14.10
CA SER A 198 -6.60 1.76 15.20
C SER A 198 -7.70 0.82 14.71
N SER A 199 -8.48 1.29 13.73
CA SER A 199 -9.47 0.46 13.05
C SER A 199 -8.81 -0.67 12.27
N ILE A 200 -7.75 -0.40 11.49
CA ILE A 200 -7.00 -1.42 10.73
C ILE A 200 -6.48 -2.54 11.65
N VAL A 201 -5.87 -2.19 12.79
CA VAL A 201 -5.37 -3.16 13.77
C VAL A 201 -6.52 -4.02 14.33
N MET A 202 -7.67 -3.41 14.66
CA MET A 202 -8.86 -4.14 15.12
C MET A 202 -9.40 -5.07 14.02
N MET A 203 -9.50 -4.58 12.78
CA MET A 203 -9.97 -5.36 11.63
C MET A 203 -9.09 -6.58 11.41
N LEU A 204 -7.77 -6.44 11.40
CA LEU A 204 -6.84 -7.56 11.23
C LEU A 204 -6.97 -8.59 12.36
N ALA A 205 -7.13 -8.14 13.61
CA ALA A 205 -7.22 -9.00 14.78
C ALA A 205 -8.54 -9.76 14.93
N THR A 206 -9.64 -9.27 14.34
CA THR A 206 -10.98 -9.84 14.59
C THR A 206 -11.33 -10.92 13.57
N GLU A 207 -11.48 -12.16 14.03
CA GLU A 207 -11.68 -13.31 13.13
C GLU A 207 -13.02 -13.29 12.36
N ASN A 208 -14.09 -12.80 13.00
CA ASN A 208 -15.47 -12.86 12.50
C ASN A 208 -16.13 -11.48 12.34
N ALA A 209 -15.35 -10.40 12.22
CA ALA A 209 -15.92 -9.07 12.02
C ALA A 209 -16.47 -8.92 10.60
N THR A 210 -17.68 -8.39 10.49
CA THR A 210 -18.19 -7.86 9.22
C THR A 210 -17.47 -6.55 8.94
N LEU A 211 -16.59 -6.55 7.94
CA LEU A 211 -15.83 -5.38 7.52
C LEU A 211 -16.57 -4.61 6.43
N PRO A 212 -16.34 -3.28 6.28
CA PRO A 212 -16.89 -2.51 5.18
C PRO A 212 -16.45 -3.05 3.82
N GLU A 213 -17.32 -2.92 2.81
CA GLU A 213 -16.96 -3.25 1.44
C GLU A 213 -16.00 -2.19 0.85
N PRO A 214 -14.90 -2.59 0.19
CA PRO A 214 -14.00 -1.66 -0.47
C PRO A 214 -14.61 -1.03 -1.73
N ASN A 215 -14.25 0.23 -1.98
CA ASN A 215 -14.56 0.91 -3.25
C ASN A 215 -13.53 0.55 -4.34
N GLU A 216 -13.87 0.81 -5.59
CA GLU A 216 -12.97 0.66 -6.74
C GLU A 216 -11.76 1.61 -6.63
N PRO A 217 -10.52 1.08 -6.62
CA PRO A 217 -9.31 1.89 -6.70
C PRO A 217 -9.27 2.58 -8.07
N GLY A 218 -9.23 3.91 -8.10
CA GLY A 218 -9.10 4.66 -9.35
C GLY A 218 -10.38 4.80 -10.18
N GLY A 219 -11.55 4.44 -9.66
CA GLY A 219 -12.81 4.50 -10.40
C GLY A 219 -13.12 5.88 -10.99
N ASN A 220 -13.49 5.89 -12.27
CA ASN A 220 -14.03 7.04 -13.00
C ASN A 220 -15.19 7.66 -12.21
N ILE A 221 -15.08 8.95 -11.87
CA ILE A 221 -16.23 9.75 -11.45
C ILE A 221 -17.10 9.93 -12.70
N GLY A 222 -17.96 8.95 -12.95
CA GLY A 222 -18.97 9.01 -13.99
C GLY A 222 -19.80 10.28 -13.81
N ARG A 223 -19.97 11.01 -14.91
CA ARG A 223 -20.92 12.12 -15.07
C ARG A 223 -22.22 11.78 -14.35
N SER A 224 -22.46 12.44 -13.22
CA SER A 224 -23.82 12.71 -12.79
C SER A 224 -24.36 13.72 -13.80
N THR A 225 -25.13 13.26 -14.78
CA THR A 225 -25.91 14.13 -15.65
C THR A 225 -26.97 14.80 -14.79
N SER A 226 -26.63 15.96 -14.25
CA SER A 226 -27.58 16.99 -13.89
C SER A 226 -27.03 18.29 -14.47
N ASP A 227 -27.65 18.72 -15.57
CA ASP A 227 -27.35 19.95 -16.26
C ASP A 227 -27.30 21.14 -15.30
N GLY A 228 -26.23 21.91 -15.40
CA GLY A 228 -25.99 23.11 -14.60
C GLY A 228 -24.60 23.63 -14.91
N GLU A 229 -24.49 24.45 -15.96
CA GLU A 229 -23.27 25.14 -16.37
C GLU A 229 -22.64 25.90 -15.20
N LEU A 230 -21.34 25.69 -14.96
CA LEU A 230 -20.32 26.73 -14.78
C LEU A 230 -18.91 26.12 -14.76
N SER A 231 -18.01 26.85 -15.40
CA SER A 231 -16.67 26.48 -15.87
C SER A 231 -15.61 26.40 -14.76
N GLN A 232 -14.82 25.32 -14.75
CA GLN A 232 -13.37 25.31 -15.00
C GLN A 232 -12.81 23.90 -14.71
N THR A 233 -12.58 23.12 -15.76
CA THR A 233 -12.04 21.76 -15.72
C THR A 233 -10.67 21.71 -16.38
N GLN A 234 -9.61 21.43 -15.60
CA GLN A 234 -8.42 20.75 -16.12
C GLN A 234 -7.55 20.12 -15.02
N SER A 235 -8.10 19.19 -14.22
CA SER A 235 -7.28 18.34 -13.33
C SER A 235 -7.64 16.86 -13.30
N MET A 236 -8.68 16.40 -14.01
CA MET A 236 -9.19 15.03 -13.87
C MET A 236 -8.64 14.01 -14.88
N HIS A 237 -7.88 14.42 -15.91
CA HIS A 237 -7.26 13.48 -16.87
C HIS A 237 -5.88 12.95 -16.43
N VAL A 238 -5.37 13.42 -15.30
CA VAL A 238 -4.00 13.16 -14.87
C VAL A 238 -3.88 11.78 -14.20
N VAL A 239 -4.90 11.33 -13.47
CA VAL A 239 -4.80 10.10 -12.65
C VAL A 239 -4.64 8.83 -13.49
N GLU A 240 -5.50 8.61 -14.49
CA GLU A 240 -5.35 7.47 -15.40
C GLU A 240 -4.14 7.63 -16.34
N GLY A 241 -3.83 8.87 -16.74
CA GLY A 241 -2.70 9.17 -17.63
C GLY A 241 -1.34 8.84 -17.00
N TRP A 242 -1.18 9.06 -15.69
CA TRP A 242 0.07 8.75 -14.98
C TRP A 242 0.34 7.25 -14.93
N TRP A 243 -0.67 6.42 -14.67
CA TRP A 243 -0.49 4.96 -14.69
C TRP A 243 -0.22 4.43 -16.11
N ARG A 244 -0.85 5.02 -17.14
CA ARG A 244 -0.68 4.60 -18.55
C ARG A 244 0.62 5.05 -19.20
N LEU A 245 1.18 6.19 -18.78
CA LEU A 245 2.42 6.74 -19.33
C LEU A 245 3.66 5.95 -18.87
N GLU A 246 3.65 5.32 -17.69
CA GLU A 246 4.79 4.55 -17.18
C GLU A 246 4.92 3.15 -17.84
N ILE A 247 3.83 2.58 -18.36
CA ILE A 247 3.81 1.29 -19.11
C ILE A 247 4.55 1.39 -20.45
N ARG A 248 4.55 2.57 -21.08
CA ARG A 248 5.19 2.77 -22.40
C ARG A 248 6.66 3.21 -22.33
N GLY A 249 7.22 3.43 -21.13
CA GLY A 249 8.57 3.96 -20.95
C GLY A 249 9.71 2.92 -20.89
N GLY A 250 9.40 1.62 -20.86
CA GLY A 250 10.39 0.55 -20.68
C GLY A 250 10.78 -0.15 -21.99
N GLY A 251 11.42 0.54 -22.93
CA GLY A 251 11.90 -0.13 -24.14
C GLY A 251 12.81 0.67 -25.05
N VAL A 252 14.11 0.74 -24.74
CA VAL A 252 15.23 0.87 -25.69
C VAL A 252 16.48 0.31 -24.99
N GLY A 253 17.30 -0.58 -25.54
CA GLY A 253 17.30 -1.25 -26.83
C GLY A 253 18.31 -2.40 -26.82
N ARG A 254 18.02 -3.46 -27.57
CA ARG A 254 19.04 -4.36 -28.09
C ARG A 254 19.81 -3.60 -29.16
N ASN A 255 21.14 -3.65 -29.10
CA ASN A 255 21.97 -3.67 -30.31
C ASN A 255 23.11 -4.64 -30.06
N SER A 256 22.97 -5.82 -30.67
CA SER A 256 24.07 -6.64 -31.13
C SER A 256 24.58 -6.04 -32.44
N ASP A 257 25.83 -5.57 -32.43
CA ASP A 257 26.90 -5.92 -33.37
C ASP A 257 28.21 -5.27 -32.88
#